data_AF-A0AAQ3UB34-F1
#
_entry.id   AF-A0AAQ3UB34-F1
#
_cell.length_a   1.000
_cell.length_b   1.000
_cell.length_c   1.000
_cell.angle_alpha   90.00
_cell.angle_beta   90.00
_cell.angle_gamma   90.00
#
_symmetry.space_group_name_H-M   'P 1'
#
loop_
_entity.id
_entity.type
_entity.pdbx_description
1 polymer ?
#
loop_
_entity_poly.entity_id
_entity_poly.type
_entity_poly.pdbx_seq_one_letter_code
_entity_poly.pdbx_strand_id
1 'polypeptide(L)'
;MKITESTEAQRVYNNPKWKKVLLETPSGFALFEVDVFEEPDDIWVYFSDLTAEQFLFVLGFVKFNDKAAAWDGETRRSKDLMRLMIKLISLFNLLIFKRLLPKNCVADELVWGLKNILHGVLREEKYNITREYCLPMSKGLQRFLQDNLINVSQTMINADFLSEMGSVQYLNITLKKVPKILRESYDEYVCKIGDSIQNNLKYAEVLARILVPELTPVYDFSKMFSPDLVIKIQEAEKGATQYRKEKLVMRDRETIYGGLKHLVTVPNQRDDLMTRVKLTEAKLRRAEEETMTFRRTLLETPSGFAIFDVSERLFESQNIWSWFTDEMDARLVVLALGFVKVQDKSIARNSCDGPGEELSRLIQKLCEVKCYTKSSNGDASIDDLIWGLKFVLHEFVPEENDNITYEYYHPPCMGLKSALTLHGVNVSPLEMDRGMVYYLGRLEYLEGTSRLVRTCFEKAFGHRVSQIGELIQDNLVYAQVSALILVPDSHHEFDLEQLSVDLAEKVVEAKNVAASEEAINKKTKKKTGKMAVQNVEKTAPEVYLNTEVMGSIPFQWQSIKLTYYVSDPSELRKTWLCQTISDYGQPCVYSILLSDQPANMVSACIATQLHE
;
A
#
# COMPACT_ATOMS: atom_id res chain seq x y z
N MET A 1 27.47 -14.89 34.25
CA MET A 1 26.03 -14.64 34.47
C MET A 1 25.28 -15.69 33.64
N LYS A 2 24.72 -16.71 34.29
CA LYS A 2 23.99 -17.80 33.59
C LYS A 2 22.68 -17.24 33.07
N ILE A 3 22.49 -17.23 31.76
CA ILE A 3 21.20 -16.97 31.14
C ILE A 3 20.36 -18.22 31.40
N THR A 4 19.40 -18.11 32.30
CA THR A 4 18.30 -19.08 32.43
C THR A 4 17.43 -18.96 31.19
N GLU A 5 17.62 -19.88 30.24
CA GLU A 5 16.69 -20.12 29.14
C GLU A 5 15.32 -20.47 29.72
N SER A 6 14.28 -19.74 29.33
CA SER A 6 12.92 -20.03 29.78
C SER A 6 12.43 -21.34 29.14
N THR A 7 11.84 -22.19 29.97
CA THR A 7 11.27 -23.49 29.60
C THR A 7 10.12 -23.42 28.58
N GLU A 8 9.61 -22.23 28.26
CA GLU A 8 8.60 -22.03 27.21
C GLU A 8 9.21 -22.00 25.81
N ALA A 9 10.41 -21.45 25.64
CA ALA A 9 11.09 -21.46 24.34
C ALA A 9 11.34 -22.91 23.87
N GLN A 10 11.77 -23.80 24.76
CA GLN A 10 12.01 -25.22 24.44
C GLN A 10 10.76 -26.04 24.13
N ARG A 11 9.55 -25.59 24.50
CA ARG A 11 8.29 -26.26 24.12
C ARG A 11 7.84 -25.91 22.70
N VAL A 12 8.15 -24.72 22.21
CA VAL A 12 7.83 -24.30 20.83
C VAL A 12 8.68 -25.09 19.80
N TYR A 13 9.95 -25.36 20.12
CA TYR A 13 10.88 -26.07 19.23
C TYR A 13 10.63 -27.57 19.03
N ASN A 14 9.65 -28.17 19.71
CA ASN A 14 9.35 -29.60 19.62
C ASN A 14 7.98 -29.91 18.99
N ASN A 15 7.35 -28.94 18.32
CA ASN A 15 6.06 -29.16 17.68
C ASN A 15 6.26 -29.87 16.32
N PRO A 16 5.75 -31.10 16.12
CA PRO A 16 5.87 -31.83 14.85
C PRO A 16 5.23 -31.12 13.64
N LYS A 17 4.55 -29.99 13.89
CA LYS A 17 3.98 -29.10 12.88
C LYS A 17 4.99 -28.16 12.20
N TRP A 18 6.22 -28.01 12.71
CA TRP A 18 7.18 -27.10 12.08
C TRP A 18 8.16 -27.86 11.18
N LYS A 19 8.43 -27.29 10.00
CA LYS A 19 9.34 -27.85 8.98
C LYS A 19 10.53 -26.93 8.79
N LYS A 20 11.73 -27.52 8.72
CA LYS A 20 12.96 -26.78 8.43
C LYS A 20 13.17 -26.69 6.92
N VAL A 21 13.47 -25.48 6.42
CA VAL A 21 13.60 -25.17 4.99
C VAL A 21 14.94 -24.49 4.74
N LEU A 22 15.75 -25.05 3.84
CA LEU A 22 16.97 -24.42 3.36
C LEU A 22 16.67 -23.72 2.03
N LEU A 23 16.93 -22.42 1.98
CA LEU A 23 16.74 -21.59 0.79
C LEU A 23 18.09 -21.04 0.32
N GLU A 24 18.37 -21.18 -0.97
CA GLU A 24 19.44 -20.42 -1.63
C GLU A 24 18.98 -18.99 -1.83
N THR A 25 19.78 -18.02 -1.40
CA THR A 25 19.52 -16.58 -1.52
C THR A 25 20.45 -15.94 -2.57
N PRO A 26 20.28 -14.66 -2.92
CA PRO A 26 21.25 -13.97 -3.78
C PRO A 26 22.68 -14.03 -3.21
N SER A 27 22.85 -13.77 -1.91
CA SER A 27 24.17 -13.67 -1.28
C SER A 27 24.68 -14.97 -0.64
N GLY A 28 23.86 -16.02 -0.53
CA GLY A 28 24.25 -17.25 0.17
C GLY A 28 23.12 -18.26 0.40
N PHE A 29 23.03 -18.80 1.62
CA PHE A 29 22.00 -19.75 2.02
C PHE A 29 21.40 -19.40 3.39
N ALA A 30 20.09 -19.49 3.49
CA ALA A 30 19.32 -19.25 4.72
C ALA A 30 18.56 -20.51 5.13
N LEU A 31 18.57 -20.82 6.43
CA LEU A 31 17.76 -21.87 7.02
C LEU A 31 16.60 -21.25 7.79
N PHE A 32 15.41 -21.75 7.52
CA PHE A 32 14.16 -21.33 8.12
C PHE A 32 13.47 -22.48 8.85
N GLU A 33 12.60 -22.14 9.79
CA GLU A 33 11.61 -23.04 10.38
C GLU A 33 10.23 -22.45 10.09
N VAL A 34 9.38 -23.20 9.40
CA VAL A 34 8.04 -22.76 8.94
C VAL A 34 6.95 -23.63 9.52
N ASP A 35 5.78 -23.07 9.76
CA ASP A 35 4.59 -23.86 10.14
C ASP A 35 4.11 -24.75 8.96
N VAL A 36 3.31 -25.77 9.27
CA VAL A 36 2.71 -26.67 8.27
C VAL A 36 1.44 -26.07 7.71
N PHE A 37 1.45 -25.85 6.39
CA PHE A 37 0.29 -25.42 5.63
C PHE A 37 -0.52 -26.61 5.14
N GLU A 38 -1.84 -26.54 5.31
CA GLU A 38 -2.79 -27.59 4.91
C GLU A 38 -3.12 -27.55 3.42
N GLU A 39 -3.36 -26.35 2.89
CA GLU A 39 -3.81 -26.13 1.51
C GLU A 39 -2.68 -25.52 0.68
N PRO A 40 -2.15 -26.24 -0.33
CA PRO A 40 -1.01 -25.76 -1.12
C PRO A 40 -1.26 -24.42 -1.80
N ASP A 41 -2.48 -24.20 -2.31
CA ASP A 41 -2.83 -23.01 -3.09
C ASP A 41 -2.94 -21.74 -2.25
N ASP A 42 -3.02 -21.88 -0.92
CA ASP A 42 -3.19 -20.76 0.02
C ASP A 42 -1.87 -20.39 0.71
N ILE A 43 -0.77 -21.10 0.43
CA ILE A 43 0.52 -20.88 1.11
C ILE A 43 1.05 -19.46 0.87
N TRP A 44 0.95 -18.96 -0.36
CA TRP A 44 1.45 -17.62 -0.72
C TRP A 44 0.84 -16.49 0.11
N VAL A 45 -0.37 -16.69 0.63
CA VAL A 45 -1.10 -15.71 1.45
C VAL A 45 -0.35 -15.42 2.74
N TYR A 46 0.32 -16.42 3.32
CA TYR A 46 1.09 -16.24 4.55
C TYR A 46 2.42 -15.52 4.33
N PHE A 47 2.76 -15.22 3.06
CA PHE A 47 3.98 -14.52 2.64
C PHE A 47 3.66 -13.24 1.85
N SER A 48 2.41 -12.80 1.82
CA SER A 48 2.00 -11.58 1.11
C SER A 48 2.31 -10.29 1.87
N ASP A 49 2.58 -10.38 3.17
CA ASP A 49 2.89 -9.25 4.03
C ASP A 49 3.89 -9.63 5.14
N LEU A 50 4.14 -8.69 6.07
CA LEU A 50 5.04 -8.90 7.21
C LEU A 50 4.47 -9.82 8.29
N THR A 51 3.21 -10.29 8.19
CA THR A 51 2.67 -11.27 9.14
C THR A 51 3.30 -12.65 8.98
N ALA A 52 4.10 -12.85 7.91
CA ALA A 52 4.90 -14.04 7.71
C ALA A 52 5.80 -14.39 8.91
N GLU A 53 6.21 -13.39 9.72
CA GLU A 53 6.97 -13.61 10.96
C GLU A 53 6.23 -14.50 11.98
N GLN A 54 4.90 -14.59 11.91
CA GLN A 54 4.12 -15.48 12.77
C GLN A 54 4.24 -16.95 12.36
N PHE A 55 4.61 -17.21 11.11
CA PHE A 55 4.66 -18.55 10.50
C PHE A 55 6.08 -18.99 10.15
N LEU A 56 7.08 -18.16 10.48
CA LEU A 56 8.47 -18.31 10.04
C LEU A 56 9.44 -17.88 11.13
N PHE A 57 10.46 -18.71 11.37
CA PHE A 57 11.66 -18.32 12.10
C PHE A 57 12.91 -18.48 11.24
N VAL A 58 13.82 -17.51 11.30
CA VAL A 58 15.16 -17.63 10.71
C VAL A 58 16.06 -18.37 11.70
N LEU A 59 16.53 -19.55 11.30
CA LEU A 59 17.45 -20.34 12.11
C LEU A 59 18.92 -19.96 11.87
N GLY A 60 19.24 -19.46 10.69
CA GLY A 60 20.58 -18.94 10.39
C GLY A 60 20.78 -18.62 8.92
N PHE A 61 21.85 -17.85 8.66
CA PHE A 61 22.23 -17.39 7.33
C PHE A 61 23.74 -17.44 7.17
N VAL A 62 24.21 -17.86 5.99
CA VAL A 62 25.64 -17.88 5.63
C VAL A 62 25.82 -17.36 4.22
N LYS A 63 26.68 -16.33 4.08
CA LYS A 63 27.07 -15.77 2.79
C LYS A 63 28.10 -16.66 2.08
N PHE A 64 28.00 -16.73 0.76
CA PHE A 64 28.99 -17.40 -0.09
C PHE A 64 29.29 -16.55 -1.31
N ASN A 65 30.57 -16.23 -1.51
CA ASN A 65 31.02 -15.51 -2.71
C ASN A 65 30.89 -16.36 -3.97
N ASP A 66 31.07 -17.69 -3.84
CA ASP A 66 30.83 -18.67 -4.89
C ASP A 66 29.83 -19.71 -4.38
N LYS A 67 28.56 -19.52 -4.75
CA LYS A 67 27.46 -20.42 -4.37
C LYS A 67 27.61 -21.81 -5.00
N ALA A 68 28.19 -21.92 -6.20
CA ALA A 68 28.40 -23.19 -6.87
C ALA A 68 29.49 -24.02 -6.18
N ALA A 69 30.53 -23.37 -5.63
CA ALA A 69 31.51 -24.02 -4.77
C ALA A 69 30.92 -24.41 -3.40
N ALA A 70 29.91 -23.66 -2.93
CA ALA A 70 29.21 -23.94 -1.67
C ALA A 70 28.31 -25.18 -1.76
N TRP A 71 27.58 -25.30 -2.87
CA TRP A 71 26.66 -26.40 -3.12
C TRP A 71 26.42 -26.58 -4.63
N ASP A 72 26.76 -27.75 -5.16
CA ASP A 72 26.62 -28.05 -6.60
C ASP A 72 25.20 -28.48 -7.01
N GLY A 73 24.36 -28.84 -6.03
CA GLY A 73 23.02 -29.32 -6.27
C GLY A 73 22.80 -30.81 -6.16
N GLU A 74 23.85 -31.60 -6.07
CA GLU A 74 23.75 -33.05 -6.11
C GLU A 74 24.61 -33.73 -5.05
N THR A 75 25.89 -33.38 -4.94
CA THR A 75 26.86 -34.19 -4.18
C THR A 75 27.83 -33.38 -3.32
N ARG A 76 28.18 -32.16 -3.71
CA ARG A 76 29.21 -31.37 -3.03
C ARG A 76 28.57 -30.36 -2.08
N ARG A 77 28.94 -30.45 -0.80
CA ARG A 77 28.54 -29.51 0.26
C ARG A 77 29.80 -28.89 0.86
N SER A 78 29.89 -27.57 0.90
CA SER A 78 31.00 -26.90 1.57
C SER A 78 31.00 -27.20 3.07
N LYS A 79 32.19 -27.12 3.69
CA LYS A 79 32.32 -27.28 5.15
C LYS A 79 31.50 -26.26 5.91
N ASP A 80 31.33 -25.04 5.38
CA ASP A 80 30.60 -23.97 6.07
C ASP A 80 29.08 -24.13 5.97
N LEU A 81 28.57 -24.61 4.83
CA LEU A 81 27.17 -24.99 4.71
C LEU A 81 26.87 -26.21 5.57
N MET A 82 27.77 -27.20 5.58
CA MET A 82 27.68 -28.34 6.49
C MET A 82 27.77 -27.91 7.96
N ARG A 83 28.55 -26.89 8.33
CA ARG A 83 28.58 -26.36 9.70
C ARG A 83 27.27 -25.69 10.08
N LEU A 84 26.68 -24.88 9.20
CA LEU A 84 25.34 -24.31 9.42
C LEU A 84 24.32 -25.43 9.65
N MET A 85 24.32 -26.42 8.76
CA MET A 85 23.46 -27.58 8.87
C MET A 85 23.73 -28.37 10.16
N ILE A 86 24.97 -28.76 10.46
CA ILE A 86 25.35 -29.58 11.63
C ILE A 86 25.03 -28.87 12.94
N LYS A 87 25.32 -27.56 13.04
CA LYS A 87 25.01 -26.74 14.22
C LYS A 87 23.51 -26.74 14.54
N LEU A 88 22.67 -26.99 13.53
CA LEU A 88 21.21 -26.97 13.63
C LEU A 88 20.58 -28.38 13.55
N ILE A 89 21.30 -29.38 13.00
CA ILE A 89 20.93 -30.80 12.89
C ILE A 89 21.14 -31.55 14.21
N SER A 90 22.05 -31.10 15.10
CA SER A 90 22.21 -31.72 16.42
C SER A 90 20.94 -31.61 17.31
N LEU A 91 19.88 -30.97 16.81
CA LEU A 91 18.56 -30.79 17.41
C LEU A 91 17.43 -31.23 16.43
N PHE A 92 17.42 -32.48 15.96
CA PHE A 92 16.29 -33.17 15.26
C PHE A 92 16.23 -33.16 13.71
N ASN A 93 15.42 -34.13 13.22
CA ASN A 93 15.06 -34.53 11.85
C ASN A 93 15.05 -33.38 10.82
N LEU A 94 16.10 -33.33 10.00
CA LEU A 94 16.22 -32.39 8.89
C LEU A 94 15.58 -32.99 7.64
N LEU A 95 14.50 -32.40 7.12
CA LEU A 95 14.10 -32.58 5.73
C LEU A 95 15.04 -31.73 4.87
N ILE A 96 16.14 -32.35 4.41
CA ILE A 96 17.05 -31.72 3.44
C ILE A 96 16.32 -31.61 2.10
N PHE A 97 15.99 -30.39 1.69
CA PHE A 97 15.38 -30.13 0.38
C PHE A 97 16.43 -30.02 -0.71
N LYS A 98 16.78 -31.16 -1.29
CA LYS A 98 16.97 -31.23 -2.74
C LYS A 98 16.42 -32.58 -3.19
N ARG A 99 15.22 -32.56 -3.77
CA ARG A 99 14.58 -33.64 -4.56
C ARG A 99 13.70 -34.72 -3.88
N LEU A 100 13.23 -34.58 -2.63
CA LEU A 100 12.36 -35.61 -2.00
C LEU A 100 10.93 -35.22 -1.61
N LEU A 101 10.48 -33.98 -1.81
CA LEU A 101 9.07 -33.88 -2.19
C LEU A 101 9.03 -34.11 -3.70
N PRO A 102 8.32 -35.16 -4.19
CA PRO A 102 7.97 -35.20 -5.61
C PRO A 102 7.33 -33.86 -5.97
N LYS A 103 7.37 -33.46 -7.25
CA LYS A 103 6.73 -32.25 -7.81
C LYS A 103 5.40 -31.89 -7.11
N ASN A 104 5.48 -31.21 -5.98
CA ASN A 104 4.38 -30.98 -5.06
C ASN A 104 4.26 -29.48 -5.01
N CYS A 105 3.11 -28.97 -5.47
CA CYS A 105 2.73 -27.56 -5.44
C CYS A 105 3.18 -26.84 -4.16
N VAL A 106 3.07 -27.50 -3.00
CA VAL A 106 3.49 -26.99 -1.69
C VAL A 106 4.93 -26.44 -1.66
N ALA A 107 5.88 -27.14 -2.27
CA ALA A 107 7.29 -26.75 -2.20
C ALA A 107 7.57 -25.51 -3.06
N ASP A 108 6.95 -25.43 -4.23
CA ASP A 108 7.09 -24.27 -5.14
C ASP A 108 6.51 -23.01 -4.49
N GLU A 109 5.32 -23.13 -3.89
CA GLU A 109 4.61 -22.05 -3.21
C GLU A 109 5.39 -21.50 -2.01
N LEU A 110 5.94 -22.40 -1.20
CA LEU A 110 6.73 -22.04 -0.02
C LEU A 110 8.03 -21.36 -0.40
N VAL A 111 8.76 -21.89 -1.39
CA VAL A 111 9.99 -21.27 -1.88
C VAL A 111 9.68 -19.89 -2.46
N TRP A 112 8.61 -19.75 -3.23
CA TRP A 112 8.18 -18.45 -3.75
C TRP A 112 7.87 -17.47 -2.63
N GLY A 113 7.09 -17.87 -1.63
CA GLY A 113 6.75 -17.06 -0.47
C GLY A 113 7.98 -16.56 0.27
N LEU A 114 8.91 -17.46 0.62
CA LEU A 114 10.15 -17.12 1.31
C LEU A 114 11.03 -16.13 0.52
N LYS A 115 11.07 -16.26 -0.83
CA LYS A 115 11.81 -15.33 -1.68
C LYS A 115 11.22 -13.91 -1.61
N ASN A 116 9.90 -13.78 -1.57
CA ASN A 116 9.25 -12.46 -1.53
C ASN A 116 9.50 -11.71 -0.23
N ILE A 117 9.50 -12.40 0.90
CA ILE A 117 9.70 -11.75 2.21
C ILE A 117 11.18 -11.64 2.62
N LEU A 118 12.10 -12.17 1.81
CA LEU A 118 13.50 -12.29 2.20
C LEU A 118 14.15 -10.95 2.54
N HIS A 119 13.78 -9.90 1.80
CA HIS A 119 14.27 -8.54 2.01
C HIS A 119 13.85 -7.94 3.36
N GLY A 120 12.70 -8.35 3.91
CA GLY A 120 12.21 -7.94 5.22
C GLY A 120 12.79 -8.75 6.36
N VAL A 121 13.07 -10.04 6.12
CA VAL A 121 13.47 -10.99 7.15
C VAL A 121 15.01 -11.12 7.27
N LEU A 122 15.77 -10.87 6.21
CA LEU A 122 17.24 -10.87 6.20
C LEU A 122 17.77 -9.48 5.79
N ARG A 123 18.37 -8.76 6.75
CA ARG A 123 18.96 -7.43 6.50
C ARG A 123 19.99 -7.46 5.38
N GLU A 124 20.74 -8.55 5.29
CA GLU A 124 21.79 -8.77 4.29
C GLU A 124 21.24 -8.92 2.87
N GLU A 125 19.96 -9.26 2.69
CA GLU A 125 19.32 -9.43 1.39
C GLU A 125 18.43 -8.24 1.00
N LYS A 126 18.27 -7.24 1.89
CA LYS A 126 17.36 -6.10 1.69
C LYS A 126 17.49 -5.44 0.31
N TYR A 127 18.72 -5.32 -0.20
CA TYR A 127 19.03 -4.66 -1.46
C TYR A 127 19.44 -5.62 -2.59
N ASN A 128 19.46 -6.93 -2.32
CA ASN A 128 19.94 -7.95 -3.27
C ASN A 128 18.81 -8.73 -3.94
N ILE A 129 17.56 -8.55 -3.49
CA ILE A 129 16.38 -9.19 -4.08
C ILE A 129 15.90 -8.39 -5.27
N THR A 130 16.07 -8.96 -6.47
CA THR A 130 15.50 -8.43 -7.70
C THR A 130 14.13 -9.05 -7.98
N ARG A 131 13.35 -8.43 -8.87
CA ARG A 131 12.03 -8.99 -9.27
C ARG A 131 12.18 -10.33 -9.98
N GLU A 132 13.22 -10.49 -10.79
CA GLU A 132 13.51 -11.72 -11.53
C GLU A 132 13.79 -12.89 -10.58
N TYR A 133 14.38 -12.61 -9.41
CA TYR A 133 14.66 -13.63 -8.41
C TYR A 133 13.39 -14.27 -7.84
N CYS A 134 12.29 -13.52 -7.76
CA CYS A 134 10.98 -13.97 -7.29
C CYS A 134 10.13 -14.67 -8.39
N LEU A 135 10.66 -14.84 -9.61
CA LEU A 135 9.98 -15.56 -10.68
C LEU A 135 10.33 -17.06 -10.67
N PRO A 136 9.42 -17.93 -11.16
CA PRO A 136 8.06 -17.65 -11.62
C PRO A 136 7.07 -17.41 -10.46
N MET A 137 5.97 -16.71 -10.74
CA MET A 137 4.91 -16.43 -9.76
C MET A 137 4.29 -17.71 -9.16
N SER A 138 3.88 -17.63 -7.90
CA SER A 138 3.06 -18.65 -7.21
C SER A 138 1.84 -19.06 -8.04
N LYS A 139 1.53 -20.36 -8.08
CA LYS A 139 0.32 -20.93 -8.71
C LYS A 139 -0.93 -20.54 -7.94
N GLY A 140 -0.85 -20.49 -6.61
CA GLY A 140 -1.94 -20.02 -5.76
C GLY A 140 -2.32 -18.57 -6.07
N LEU A 141 -1.34 -17.68 -6.16
CA LEU A 141 -1.55 -16.28 -6.57
C LEU A 141 -2.09 -16.20 -8.00
N GLN A 142 -1.55 -16.99 -8.94
CA GLN A 142 -2.08 -17.05 -10.32
C GLN A 142 -3.57 -17.43 -10.35
N ARG A 143 -3.97 -18.45 -9.58
CA ARG A 143 -5.38 -18.86 -9.48
C ARG A 143 -6.23 -17.75 -8.87
N PHE A 144 -5.77 -17.12 -7.80
CA PHE A 144 -6.48 -16.00 -7.18
C PHE A 144 -6.75 -14.87 -8.19
N LEU A 145 -5.74 -14.49 -8.99
CA LEU A 145 -5.90 -13.48 -10.03
C LEU A 145 -6.94 -13.90 -11.08
N GLN A 146 -6.90 -15.16 -11.52
CA GLN A 146 -7.86 -15.72 -12.48
C GLN A 146 -9.29 -15.76 -11.94
N ASP A 147 -9.48 -16.31 -10.74
CA ASP A 147 -10.78 -16.49 -10.11
C ASP A 147 -11.47 -15.16 -9.84
N ASN A 148 -10.69 -14.10 -9.53
CA ASN A 148 -11.20 -12.76 -9.27
C ASN A 148 -11.16 -11.85 -10.50
N LEU A 149 -10.86 -12.37 -11.68
CA LEU A 149 -10.78 -11.63 -12.94
C LEU A 149 -9.89 -10.37 -12.82
N ILE A 150 -8.75 -10.50 -12.13
CA ILE A 150 -7.75 -9.45 -11.97
C ILE A 150 -6.73 -9.59 -13.10
N ASN A 151 -6.71 -8.61 -14.01
CA ASN A 151 -5.86 -8.62 -15.20
C ASN A 151 -4.65 -7.70 -15.00
N VAL A 152 -3.61 -8.22 -14.33
CA VAL A 152 -2.31 -7.56 -14.18
C VAL A 152 -1.18 -8.46 -14.67
N SER A 153 -0.13 -7.85 -15.21
CA SER A 153 1.10 -8.58 -15.54
C SER A 153 1.94 -8.83 -14.28
N GLN A 154 2.80 -9.85 -14.30
CA GLN A 154 3.63 -10.20 -13.12
C GLN A 154 4.55 -9.07 -12.67
N THR A 155 4.95 -8.20 -13.60
CA THR A 155 5.81 -7.04 -13.34
C THR A 155 5.07 -5.89 -12.64
N MET A 156 3.74 -5.92 -12.59
CA MET A 156 2.92 -4.91 -11.91
C MET A 156 2.66 -5.20 -10.45
N ILE A 157 2.90 -6.44 -10.02
CA ILE A 157 2.61 -6.86 -8.65
C ILE A 157 3.71 -6.30 -7.75
N ASN A 158 3.41 -5.19 -7.08
CA ASN A 158 4.24 -4.62 -6.03
C ASN A 158 3.84 -5.17 -4.65
N ALA A 159 4.63 -4.86 -3.62
CA ALA A 159 4.43 -5.38 -2.27
C ALA A 159 3.07 -4.95 -1.68
N ASP A 160 2.66 -3.70 -1.89
CA ASP A 160 1.39 -3.19 -1.39
C ASP A 160 0.19 -3.91 -2.02
N PHE A 161 0.21 -4.07 -3.34
CA PHE A 161 -0.85 -4.77 -4.06
C PHE A 161 -0.90 -6.25 -3.68
N LEU A 162 0.26 -6.89 -3.52
CA LEU A 162 0.35 -8.26 -3.04
C LEU A 162 -0.23 -8.40 -1.63
N SER A 163 0.06 -7.45 -0.74
CA SER A 163 -0.46 -7.44 0.64
C SER A 163 -1.98 -7.30 0.67
N GLU A 164 -2.57 -6.43 -0.16
CA GLU A 164 -4.03 -6.29 -0.23
C GLU A 164 -4.70 -7.58 -0.73
N MET A 165 -4.19 -8.18 -1.80
CA MET A 165 -4.70 -9.44 -2.33
C MET A 165 -4.56 -10.59 -1.33
N GLY A 166 -3.42 -10.67 -0.66
CA GLY A 166 -3.18 -11.62 0.41
C GLY A 166 -4.17 -11.45 1.56
N SER A 167 -4.42 -10.21 1.99
CA SER A 167 -5.41 -9.92 3.02
C SER A 167 -6.81 -10.41 2.62
N VAL A 168 -7.25 -10.15 1.39
CA VAL A 168 -8.53 -10.65 0.86
C VAL A 168 -8.59 -12.18 0.94
N GLN A 169 -7.55 -12.87 0.46
CA GLN A 169 -7.54 -14.33 0.46
C GLN A 169 -7.47 -14.90 1.88
N TYR A 170 -6.72 -14.25 2.78
CA TYR A 170 -6.68 -14.63 4.19
C TYR A 170 -8.06 -14.58 4.84
N LEU A 171 -8.83 -13.51 4.57
CA LEU A 171 -10.22 -13.41 5.02
C LEU A 171 -11.10 -14.52 4.42
N ASN A 172 -10.92 -14.86 3.14
CA ASN A 172 -11.63 -15.99 2.52
C ASN A 172 -11.31 -17.34 3.20
N ILE A 173 -10.04 -17.59 3.53
CA ILE A 173 -9.61 -18.80 4.24
C ILE A 173 -10.27 -18.86 5.62
N THR A 174 -10.22 -17.76 6.38
CA THR A 174 -10.81 -17.73 7.74
C THR A 174 -12.33 -17.88 7.72
N LEU A 175 -13.02 -17.31 6.72
CA LEU A 175 -14.46 -17.51 6.52
C LEU A 175 -14.84 -18.98 6.24
N LYS A 176 -13.93 -19.77 5.66
CA LYS A 176 -14.10 -21.22 5.50
C LYS A 176 -13.73 -22.01 6.76
N LYS A 177 -12.64 -21.65 7.43
CA LYS A 177 -12.10 -22.37 8.59
C LYS A 177 -12.92 -22.18 9.87
N VAL A 178 -13.34 -20.95 10.17
CA VAL A 178 -14.05 -20.64 11.44
C VAL A 178 -15.33 -21.47 11.60
N PRO A 179 -16.24 -21.58 10.61
CA PRO A 179 -17.42 -22.42 10.74
C PRO A 179 -17.10 -23.90 10.94
N LYS A 180 -16.06 -24.40 10.28
CA LYS A 180 -15.60 -25.79 10.41
C LYS A 180 -15.15 -26.06 11.85
N ILE A 181 -14.32 -25.19 12.41
CA ILE A 181 -13.85 -25.28 13.80
C ILE A 181 -15.03 -25.27 14.76
N LEU A 182 -16.00 -24.36 14.58
CA LEU A 182 -17.19 -24.29 15.44
C LEU A 182 -18.00 -25.60 15.38
N ARG A 183 -18.22 -26.15 14.19
CA ARG A 183 -18.95 -27.42 14.02
C ARG A 183 -18.21 -28.60 14.63
N GLU A 184 -16.93 -28.77 14.32
CA GLU A 184 -16.11 -29.86 14.85
C GLU A 184 -15.97 -29.80 16.37
N SER A 185 -15.95 -28.60 16.95
CA SER A 185 -15.75 -28.43 18.39
C SER A 185 -17.03 -28.52 19.21
N TYR A 186 -18.18 -28.08 18.67
CA TYR A 186 -19.37 -27.86 19.49
C TYR A 186 -20.64 -28.56 19.04
N ASP A 187 -20.72 -29.08 17.81
CA ASP A 187 -21.98 -29.56 17.26
C ASP A 187 -22.55 -30.77 18.03
N GLU A 188 -21.67 -31.60 18.58
CA GLU A 188 -22.04 -32.73 19.44
C GLU A 188 -22.80 -32.27 20.70
N TYR A 189 -22.46 -31.10 21.24
CA TYR A 189 -23.09 -30.57 22.47
C TYR A 189 -24.43 -29.87 22.21
N VAL A 190 -24.78 -29.63 20.95
CA VAL A 190 -26.04 -29.00 20.53
C VAL A 190 -26.86 -29.94 19.66
N CYS A 191 -26.86 -31.23 20.01
CA CYS A 191 -27.66 -32.28 19.37
C CYS A 191 -27.46 -32.36 17.84
N LYS A 192 -26.24 -32.06 17.34
CA LYS A 192 -25.91 -32.05 15.91
C LYS A 192 -26.83 -31.16 15.08
N ILE A 193 -27.23 -30.01 15.65
CA ILE A 193 -28.08 -29.04 14.93
C ILE A 193 -27.41 -28.53 13.64
N GLY A 194 -26.08 -28.60 13.57
CA GLY A 194 -25.29 -28.29 12.39
C GLY A 194 -25.67 -29.09 11.15
N ASP A 195 -26.09 -30.35 11.29
CA ASP A 195 -26.59 -31.17 10.17
C ASP A 195 -27.86 -30.58 9.54
N SER A 196 -28.66 -29.86 10.34
CA SER A 196 -29.91 -29.23 9.90
C SER A 196 -29.73 -27.79 9.41
N ILE A 197 -28.60 -27.13 9.69
CA ILE A 197 -28.34 -25.73 9.33
C ILE A 197 -27.09 -25.62 8.45
N GLN A 198 -27.28 -25.54 7.14
CA GLN A 198 -26.18 -25.46 6.17
C GLN A 198 -25.51 -24.08 6.13
N ASN A 199 -26.26 -23.00 6.36
CA ASN A 199 -25.69 -21.66 6.35
C ASN A 199 -24.83 -21.42 7.60
N ASN A 200 -23.55 -21.12 7.40
CA ASN A 200 -22.55 -20.99 8.47
C ASN A 200 -22.82 -19.83 9.45
N LEU A 201 -23.30 -18.68 8.96
CA LEU A 201 -23.66 -17.56 9.83
C LEU A 201 -24.89 -17.93 10.68
N LYS A 202 -25.92 -18.51 10.06
CA LYS A 202 -27.11 -18.97 10.78
C LYS A 202 -26.79 -20.03 11.82
N TYR A 203 -25.88 -20.95 11.50
CA TYR A 203 -25.38 -21.93 12.45
C TYR A 203 -24.69 -21.24 13.65
N ALA A 204 -23.79 -20.29 13.40
CA ALA A 204 -23.10 -19.57 14.46
C ALA A 204 -24.05 -18.73 15.35
N GLU A 205 -25.08 -18.10 14.75
CA GLU A 205 -26.13 -17.37 15.50
C GLU A 205 -26.88 -18.31 16.45
N VAL A 206 -27.29 -19.49 15.97
CA VAL A 206 -27.98 -20.51 16.78
C VAL A 206 -27.05 -21.07 17.86
N LEU A 207 -25.82 -21.44 17.49
CA LEU A 207 -24.82 -22.00 18.41
C LEU A 207 -24.54 -21.02 19.55
N ALA A 208 -24.29 -19.75 19.23
CA ALA A 208 -24.01 -18.73 20.21
C ALA A 208 -25.21 -18.46 21.11
N ARG A 209 -26.44 -18.45 20.58
CA ARG A 209 -27.65 -18.28 21.38
C ARG A 209 -27.92 -19.45 22.33
N ILE A 210 -27.51 -20.67 21.97
CA ILE A 210 -27.67 -21.85 22.83
C ILE A 210 -26.60 -21.86 23.93
N LEU A 211 -25.32 -21.72 23.54
CA LEU A 211 -24.19 -21.94 24.44
C LEU A 211 -23.74 -20.69 25.20
N VAL A 212 -23.87 -19.51 24.61
CA VAL A 212 -23.47 -18.22 25.20
C VAL A 212 -24.56 -17.14 25.07
N PRO A 213 -25.81 -17.43 25.49
CA PRO A 213 -26.94 -16.51 25.33
C PRO A 213 -26.69 -15.11 25.91
N GLU A 214 -25.85 -15.00 26.96
CA GLU A 214 -25.51 -13.75 27.63
C GLU A 214 -24.67 -12.78 26.77
N LEU A 215 -24.02 -13.25 25.71
CA LEU A 215 -23.21 -12.43 24.80
C LEU A 215 -23.92 -12.10 23.48
N THR A 216 -25.09 -12.70 23.25
CA THR A 216 -25.82 -12.59 21.97
C THR A 216 -27.09 -11.78 22.09
N PRO A 217 -27.49 -11.05 21.04
CA PRO A 217 -28.81 -10.45 21.01
C PRO A 217 -29.91 -11.52 21.01
N VAL A 218 -31.13 -11.12 21.38
CA VAL A 218 -32.28 -12.03 21.33
C VAL A 218 -32.69 -12.21 19.86
N TYR A 219 -32.46 -13.41 19.33
CA TYR A 219 -32.90 -13.78 17.98
C TYR A 219 -34.34 -14.30 17.99
N ASP A 220 -35.13 -13.84 17.02
CA ASP A 220 -36.46 -14.38 16.75
C ASP A 220 -36.36 -15.52 15.73
N PHE A 221 -36.05 -16.73 16.22
CA PHE A 221 -35.87 -17.90 15.36
C PHE A 221 -37.13 -18.28 14.58
N SER A 222 -38.32 -17.87 15.04
CA SER A 222 -39.57 -18.10 14.30
C SER A 222 -39.63 -17.33 12.97
N LYS A 223 -38.89 -16.22 12.86
CA LYS A 223 -38.74 -15.46 11.61
C LYS A 223 -37.57 -15.93 10.76
N MET A 224 -36.60 -16.64 11.35
CA MET A 224 -35.35 -17.04 10.68
C MET A 224 -35.42 -18.46 10.10
N PHE A 225 -36.26 -19.32 10.68
CA PHE A 225 -36.28 -20.75 10.39
C PHE A 225 -37.71 -21.30 10.28
N SER A 226 -37.84 -22.48 9.66
CA SER A 226 -39.12 -23.20 9.62
C SER A 226 -39.54 -23.68 11.01
N PRO A 227 -40.84 -23.89 11.26
CA PRO A 227 -41.33 -24.39 12.56
C PRO A 227 -40.63 -25.67 13.02
N ASP A 228 -40.40 -26.63 12.12
CA ASP A 228 -39.71 -27.88 12.42
C ASP A 228 -38.27 -27.65 12.91
N LEU A 229 -37.56 -26.70 12.29
CA LEU A 229 -36.20 -26.36 12.68
C LEU A 229 -36.17 -25.57 14.01
N VAL A 230 -37.17 -24.73 14.27
CA VAL A 230 -37.33 -24.06 15.57
C VAL A 230 -37.51 -25.07 16.70
N ILE A 231 -38.31 -26.13 16.49
CA ILE A 231 -38.47 -27.21 17.46
C ILE A 231 -37.13 -27.91 17.72
N LYS A 232 -36.37 -28.25 16.67
CA LYS A 232 -35.02 -28.83 16.82
C LYS A 232 -34.06 -27.91 17.59
N ILE A 233 -34.12 -26.60 17.35
CA ILE A 233 -33.31 -25.61 18.09
C ILE A 233 -33.68 -25.61 19.58
N GLN A 234 -34.97 -25.68 19.91
CA GLN A 234 -35.42 -25.76 21.31
C GLN A 234 -34.98 -27.07 21.99
N GLU A 235 -34.97 -28.18 21.25
CA GLU A 235 -34.44 -29.45 21.75
C GLU A 235 -32.93 -29.38 21.98
N ALA A 236 -32.18 -28.79 21.04
CA ALA A 236 -30.75 -28.54 21.19
C ALA A 236 -30.43 -27.64 22.38
N GLU A 237 -31.23 -26.59 22.63
CA GLU A 237 -31.07 -25.71 23.79
C GLU A 237 -31.27 -26.46 25.12
N LYS A 238 -32.28 -27.34 25.18
CA LYS A 238 -32.50 -28.21 26.34
C LYS A 238 -31.34 -29.18 26.54
N GLY A 239 -30.89 -29.85 25.48
CA GLY A 239 -29.78 -30.82 25.52
C GLY A 239 -28.44 -30.19 25.93
N ALA A 240 -28.16 -28.97 25.50
CA ALA A 240 -26.91 -28.26 25.79
C ALA A 240 -26.84 -27.70 27.22
N THR A 241 -27.93 -27.71 28.00
CA THR A 241 -27.99 -27.04 29.31
C THR A 241 -26.96 -27.57 30.30
N GLN A 242 -26.72 -28.88 30.32
CA GLN A 242 -25.72 -29.47 31.20
C GLN A 242 -24.30 -29.04 30.81
N TYR A 243 -23.96 -29.17 29.51
CA TYR A 243 -22.65 -28.76 28.99
C TYR A 243 -22.36 -27.28 29.32
N ARG A 244 -23.33 -26.40 29.07
CA ARG A 244 -23.23 -24.97 29.35
C ARG A 244 -22.97 -24.65 30.83
N LYS A 245 -23.59 -25.39 31.76
CA LYS A 245 -23.45 -25.14 33.21
C LYS A 245 -22.18 -25.73 33.81
N GLU A 246 -21.75 -26.90 33.32
CA GLU A 246 -20.74 -27.71 34.00
C GLU A 246 -19.39 -27.78 33.28
N LYS A 247 -19.37 -27.57 31.95
CA LYS A 247 -18.18 -27.85 31.11
C LYS A 247 -17.71 -26.68 30.26
N LEU A 248 -18.59 -25.74 29.90
CA LEU A 248 -18.25 -24.62 29.03
C LEU A 248 -17.31 -23.63 29.75
N VAL A 249 -16.06 -23.54 29.28
CA VAL A 249 -15.05 -22.64 29.87
C VAL A 249 -14.99 -21.30 29.13
N MET A 250 -14.33 -20.29 29.72
CA MET A 250 -14.20 -18.96 29.12
C MET A 250 -13.61 -18.98 27.70
N ARG A 251 -12.61 -19.84 27.45
CA ARG A 251 -12.02 -20.00 26.11
C ARG A 251 -13.04 -20.47 25.07
N ASP A 252 -13.97 -21.34 25.45
CA ASP A 252 -15.02 -21.80 24.54
C ASP A 252 -15.96 -20.66 24.17
N ARG A 253 -16.31 -19.85 25.18
CA ARG A 253 -17.17 -18.67 25.02
C ARG A 253 -16.55 -17.65 24.07
N GLU A 254 -15.26 -17.36 24.25
CA GLU A 254 -14.48 -16.50 23.37
C GLU A 254 -14.42 -17.05 21.94
N THR A 255 -14.24 -18.37 21.79
CA THR A 255 -14.20 -19.03 20.48
C THR A 255 -15.54 -18.94 19.77
N ILE A 256 -16.64 -19.23 20.46
CA ILE A 256 -17.99 -19.21 19.89
C ILE A 256 -18.40 -17.78 19.52
N TYR A 257 -18.28 -16.84 20.45
CA TYR A 257 -18.67 -15.45 20.22
C TYR A 257 -17.73 -14.75 19.23
N GLY A 258 -16.43 -15.00 19.33
CA GLY A 258 -15.44 -14.52 18.38
C GLY A 258 -15.72 -15.05 16.97
N GLY A 259 -16.05 -16.34 16.84
CA GLY A 259 -16.45 -16.94 15.57
C GLY A 259 -17.72 -16.32 14.97
N LEU A 260 -18.74 -16.06 15.80
CA LEU A 260 -19.95 -15.34 15.36
C LEU A 260 -19.61 -13.93 14.88
N LYS A 261 -18.88 -13.15 15.68
CA LYS A 261 -18.47 -11.79 15.32
C LYS A 261 -17.69 -11.77 14.02
N HIS A 262 -16.74 -12.71 13.86
CA HIS A 262 -15.96 -12.89 12.64
C HIS A 262 -16.85 -13.11 11.42
N LEU A 263 -17.84 -14.02 11.49
CA LEU A 263 -18.74 -14.30 10.37
C LEU A 263 -19.69 -13.16 10.02
N VAL A 264 -19.93 -12.22 10.94
CA VAL A 264 -20.72 -11.02 10.69
C VAL A 264 -19.87 -9.91 10.06
N THR A 265 -18.67 -9.65 10.60
CA THR A 265 -17.88 -8.46 10.22
C THR A 265 -16.97 -8.69 9.02
N VAL A 266 -16.37 -9.89 8.92
CA VAL A 266 -15.33 -10.18 7.92
C VAL A 266 -15.83 -10.16 6.47
N PRO A 267 -17.06 -10.58 6.12
CA PRO A 267 -17.55 -10.47 4.74
C PRO A 267 -17.51 -9.03 4.22
N ASN A 268 -17.94 -8.05 5.03
CA ASN A 268 -17.91 -6.63 4.65
C ASN A 268 -16.47 -6.13 4.51
N GLN A 269 -15.60 -6.45 5.47
CA GLN A 269 -14.18 -6.08 5.40
C GLN A 269 -13.50 -6.65 4.15
N ARG A 270 -13.79 -7.91 3.80
CA ARG A 270 -13.31 -8.54 2.57
C ARG A 270 -13.80 -7.81 1.33
N ASP A 271 -15.07 -7.41 1.29
CA ASP A 271 -15.64 -6.69 0.13
C ASP A 271 -15.05 -5.28 -0.04
N ASP A 272 -14.81 -4.59 1.07
CA ASP A 272 -14.10 -3.30 1.06
C ASP A 272 -12.68 -3.46 0.53
N LEU A 273 -11.93 -4.46 1.03
CA LEU A 273 -10.58 -4.77 0.55
C LEU A 273 -10.57 -5.15 -0.93
N MET A 274 -11.50 -5.99 -1.37
CA MET A 274 -11.62 -6.38 -2.78
C MET A 274 -11.88 -5.16 -3.67
N THR A 275 -12.69 -4.21 -3.20
CA THR A 275 -12.94 -2.95 -3.91
C THR A 275 -11.65 -2.15 -4.06
N ARG A 276 -10.78 -2.11 -3.04
CA ARG A 276 -9.47 -1.46 -3.13
C ARG A 276 -8.53 -2.18 -4.11
N VAL A 277 -8.47 -3.51 -4.04
CA VAL A 277 -7.72 -4.34 -5.01
C VAL A 277 -8.14 -4.01 -6.44
N LYS A 278 -9.45 -3.95 -6.72
CA LYS A 278 -9.97 -3.60 -8.05
C LYS A 278 -9.66 -2.17 -8.47
N LEU A 279 -9.66 -1.23 -7.54
CA LEU A 279 -9.25 0.15 -7.81
C LEU A 279 -7.75 0.23 -8.15
N THR A 280 -6.91 -0.47 -7.39
CA THR A 280 -5.46 -0.54 -7.60
C THR A 280 -5.13 -1.22 -8.94
N GLU A 281 -5.81 -2.32 -9.28
CA GLU A 281 -5.74 -2.96 -10.60
C GLU A 281 -6.00 -1.94 -11.73
N ALA A 282 -7.10 -1.19 -11.64
CA ALA A 282 -7.45 -0.19 -12.66
C ALA A 282 -6.45 0.98 -12.73
N LYS A 283 -5.76 1.30 -11.63
CA LYS A 283 -4.66 2.28 -11.62
C LYS A 283 -3.42 1.73 -12.31
N LEU A 284 -3.02 0.50 -11.98
CA LEU A 284 -1.85 -0.16 -12.57
C LEU A 284 -2.02 -0.35 -14.08
N ARG A 285 -3.21 -0.76 -14.53
CA ARG A 285 -3.50 -0.90 -15.96
C ARG A 285 -3.44 0.43 -16.71
N ARG A 286 -3.98 1.50 -16.13
CA ARG A 286 -3.85 2.85 -16.72
C ARG A 286 -2.41 3.32 -16.78
N ALA A 287 -1.59 3.00 -15.77
CA ALA A 287 -0.17 3.32 -15.78
C ALA A 287 0.64 2.49 -16.81
N GLU A 288 0.11 1.36 -17.30
CA GLU A 288 0.71 0.59 -18.40
C GLU A 288 0.19 1.04 -19.77
N GLU A 289 -1.08 1.44 -19.87
CA GLU A 289 -1.70 1.97 -21.09
C GLU A 289 -1.26 3.42 -21.39
N GLU A 290 -1.10 4.25 -20.37
CA GLU A 290 -0.26 5.44 -20.44
C GLU A 290 1.16 4.92 -20.51
N THR A 291 1.67 4.68 -21.72
CA THR A 291 3.09 4.41 -21.94
C THR A 291 3.85 5.45 -21.15
N MET A 292 4.43 5.08 -20.00
CA MET A 292 5.34 5.95 -19.29
C MET A 292 6.48 6.17 -20.28
N THR A 293 6.41 7.28 -21.00
CA THR A 293 7.49 7.70 -21.85
C THR A 293 8.59 8.05 -20.86
N PHE A 294 9.67 7.29 -20.90
CA PHE A 294 10.85 7.55 -20.08
C PHE A 294 11.89 8.22 -20.97
N ARG A 295 12.54 9.27 -20.44
CA ARG A 295 13.74 9.83 -21.04
C ARG A 295 14.96 9.14 -20.46
N ARG A 296 15.75 8.53 -21.34
CA ARG A 296 17.01 7.92 -20.97
C ARG A 296 18.06 9.00 -20.70
N THR A 297 18.61 8.99 -19.50
CA THR A 297 19.56 9.97 -18.99
C THR A 297 20.86 9.28 -18.60
N LEU A 298 21.97 9.73 -19.19
CA LEU A 298 23.31 9.28 -18.84
C LEU A 298 23.91 10.27 -17.83
N LEU A 299 24.31 9.77 -16.66
CA LEU A 299 24.95 10.54 -15.61
C LEU A 299 26.39 10.06 -15.40
N GLU A 300 27.33 11.01 -15.31
CA GLU A 300 28.68 10.71 -14.84
C GLU A 300 28.69 10.66 -13.30
N THR A 301 29.11 9.53 -12.74
CA THR A 301 29.20 9.28 -11.31
C THR A 301 30.63 9.54 -10.78
N PRO A 302 30.85 9.52 -9.45
CA PRO A 302 32.20 9.65 -8.92
C PRO A 302 33.19 8.63 -9.49
N SER A 303 32.79 7.35 -9.63
CA SER A 303 33.66 6.28 -10.10
C SER A 303 33.43 5.82 -11.55
N GLY A 304 32.45 6.37 -12.27
CA GLY A 304 32.15 5.96 -13.65
C GLY A 304 30.92 6.65 -14.25
N PHE A 305 30.01 5.86 -14.83
CA PHE A 305 28.81 6.33 -15.50
C PHE A 305 27.60 5.44 -15.21
N ALA A 306 26.43 6.05 -15.04
CA ALA A 306 25.15 5.37 -14.83
C ALA A 306 24.10 5.84 -15.84
N ILE A 307 23.24 4.92 -16.27
CA ILE A 307 22.11 5.19 -17.17
C ILE A 307 20.82 5.02 -16.38
N PHE A 308 19.95 6.03 -16.48
CA PHE A 308 18.65 6.08 -15.84
C PHE A 308 17.54 6.23 -16.88
N ASP A 309 16.39 5.61 -16.63
CA ASP A 309 15.13 5.98 -17.28
C ASP A 309 14.36 6.91 -16.33
N VAL A 310 14.08 8.13 -16.79
CA VAL A 310 13.43 9.19 -16.02
C VAL A 310 12.05 9.47 -16.60
N SER A 311 11.01 9.42 -15.77
CA SER A 311 9.62 9.59 -16.20
C SER A 311 9.39 10.94 -16.87
N GLU A 312 8.70 10.97 -18.02
CA GLU A 312 8.34 12.22 -18.72
C GLU A 312 7.44 13.12 -17.87
N ARG A 313 6.65 12.54 -16.96
CA ARG A 313 5.82 13.29 -16.00
C ARG A 313 6.64 14.23 -15.13
N LEU A 314 7.91 13.90 -14.89
CA LEU A 314 8.81 14.76 -14.13
C LEU A 314 8.99 16.12 -14.84
N PHE A 315 9.08 16.12 -16.18
CA PHE A 315 9.28 17.33 -16.97
C PHE A 315 8.02 18.20 -17.11
N GLU A 316 6.86 17.69 -16.68
CA GLU A 316 5.63 18.49 -16.54
C GLU A 316 5.60 19.28 -15.22
N SER A 317 6.49 18.94 -14.28
CA SER A 317 6.61 19.62 -12.99
C SER A 317 7.44 20.90 -13.10
N GLN A 318 6.97 21.97 -12.45
CA GLN A 318 7.74 23.22 -12.33
C GLN A 318 8.93 23.10 -11.36
N ASN A 319 8.91 22.10 -10.46
CA ASN A 319 9.90 21.91 -9.41
C ASN A 319 10.49 20.49 -9.48
N ILE A 320 11.23 20.18 -10.55
CA ILE A 320 11.81 18.85 -10.79
C ILE A 320 12.67 18.39 -9.60
N TRP A 321 13.49 19.28 -9.05
CA TRP A 321 14.42 18.96 -7.98
C TRP A 321 13.75 18.45 -6.70
N SER A 322 12.49 18.86 -6.41
CA SER A 322 11.81 18.48 -5.17
C SER A 322 11.49 16.99 -5.10
N TRP A 323 11.24 16.35 -6.26
CA TRP A 323 11.02 14.91 -6.39
C TRP A 323 12.24 14.05 -6.00
N PHE A 324 13.42 14.66 -5.98
CA PHE A 324 14.67 14.00 -5.59
C PHE A 324 15.03 14.22 -4.13
N THR A 325 14.22 14.97 -3.38
CA THR A 325 14.53 15.23 -1.98
C THR A 325 14.15 14.06 -1.07
N ASP A 326 13.11 13.31 -1.45
CA ASP A 326 12.68 12.05 -0.83
C ASP A 326 13.04 10.85 -1.71
N GLU A 327 13.59 9.80 -1.09
CA GLU A 327 14.03 8.59 -1.80
C GLU A 327 12.88 7.79 -2.40
N MET A 328 11.70 7.77 -1.75
CA MET A 328 10.53 7.06 -2.25
C MET A 328 9.94 7.78 -3.46
N ASP A 329 9.84 9.11 -3.41
CA ASP A 329 9.36 9.90 -4.55
C ASP A 329 10.30 9.76 -5.75
N ALA A 330 11.61 9.78 -5.52
CA ALA A 330 12.60 9.56 -6.57
C ALA A 330 12.42 8.18 -7.25
N ARG A 331 12.12 7.12 -6.48
CA ARG A 331 11.87 5.76 -7.00
C ARG A 331 10.62 5.68 -7.88
N LEU A 332 9.66 6.59 -7.72
CA LEU A 332 8.47 6.64 -8.57
C LEU A 332 8.76 7.19 -9.97
N VAL A 333 9.78 8.04 -10.09
CA VAL A 333 10.09 8.78 -11.33
C VAL A 333 11.42 8.40 -11.97
N VAL A 334 12.27 7.62 -11.30
CA VAL A 334 13.57 7.18 -11.80
C VAL A 334 13.78 5.67 -11.67
N LEU A 335 14.32 5.09 -12.74
CA LEU A 335 14.76 3.70 -12.81
C LEU A 335 16.24 3.66 -13.21
N ALA A 336 17.08 3.00 -12.42
CA ALA A 336 18.46 2.73 -12.82
C ALA A 336 18.51 1.52 -13.76
N LEU A 337 19.11 1.70 -14.93
CA LEU A 337 19.22 0.67 -15.96
C LEU A 337 20.57 -0.05 -15.95
N GLY A 338 21.62 0.68 -15.56
CA GLY A 338 22.94 0.10 -15.51
C GLY A 338 24.00 1.11 -15.09
N PHE A 339 25.12 0.58 -14.63
CA PHE A 339 26.27 1.32 -14.15
C PHE A 339 27.56 0.67 -14.68
N VAL A 340 28.54 1.49 -15.02
CA VAL A 340 29.88 1.05 -15.40
C VAL A 340 30.91 1.90 -14.68
N LYS A 341 31.84 1.23 -14.00
CA LYS A 341 32.98 1.86 -13.35
C LYS A 341 34.08 2.09 -14.37
N VAL A 342 34.63 3.31 -14.44
CA VAL A 342 35.66 3.67 -15.41
C VAL A 342 36.81 4.36 -14.69
N GLN A 343 38.02 3.81 -14.80
CA GLN A 343 39.20 4.35 -14.12
C GLN A 343 39.63 5.72 -14.69
N ASP A 344 39.57 5.88 -16.02
CA ASP A 344 39.86 7.14 -16.69
C ASP A 344 38.61 7.68 -17.40
N LYS A 345 37.92 8.61 -16.73
CA LYS A 345 36.71 9.26 -17.24
C LYS A 345 37.00 10.25 -18.40
N SER A 346 38.26 10.62 -18.63
CA SER A 346 38.64 11.55 -19.71
C SER A 346 38.45 10.93 -21.09
N ILE A 347 38.62 9.60 -21.20
CA ILE A 347 38.43 8.84 -22.45
C ILE A 347 36.98 8.96 -22.93
N ALA A 348 36.01 9.00 -22.01
CA ALA A 348 34.59 9.15 -22.36
C ALA A 348 34.20 10.57 -22.83
N ARG A 349 35.06 11.58 -22.57
CA ARG A 349 34.81 12.99 -22.90
C ARG A 349 35.60 13.47 -24.12
N ASN A 350 36.49 12.65 -24.69
CA ASN A 350 37.27 13.03 -25.87
C ASN A 350 36.36 13.00 -27.11
N SER A 351 36.08 14.18 -27.68
CA SER A 351 35.26 14.33 -28.88
C SER A 351 35.85 13.64 -30.12
N CYS A 352 37.15 13.33 -30.11
CA CYS A 352 37.83 12.65 -31.22
C CYS A 352 37.77 11.11 -31.13
N ASP A 353 37.74 10.55 -29.91
CA ASP A 353 37.85 9.11 -29.69
C ASP A 353 36.52 8.44 -29.33
N GLY A 354 35.49 9.24 -28.97
CA GLY A 354 34.18 8.73 -28.57
C GLY A 354 34.16 8.09 -27.18
N PRO A 355 33.02 7.54 -26.74
CA PRO A 355 32.95 6.85 -25.45
C PRO A 355 33.84 5.60 -25.48
N GLY A 356 34.71 5.42 -24.47
CA GLY A 356 35.55 4.23 -24.33
C GLY A 356 34.76 2.92 -24.40
N GLU A 357 35.44 1.81 -24.69
CA GLU A 357 34.80 0.53 -25.06
C GLU A 357 33.74 0.05 -24.04
N GLU A 358 34.00 0.20 -22.75
CA GLU A 358 33.10 -0.24 -21.68
C GLU A 358 31.81 0.60 -21.63
N LEU A 359 31.91 1.93 -21.74
CA LEU A 359 30.75 2.81 -21.81
C LEU A 359 29.99 2.61 -23.12
N SER A 360 30.70 2.40 -24.24
CA SER A 360 30.11 2.07 -25.53
C SER A 360 29.27 0.79 -25.46
N ARG A 361 29.77 -0.27 -24.81
CA ARG A 361 29.00 -1.50 -24.60
C ARG A 361 27.78 -1.28 -23.73
N LEU A 362 27.89 -0.49 -22.65
CA LEU A 362 26.76 -0.17 -21.79
C LEU A 362 25.66 0.59 -22.57
N ILE A 363 26.06 1.62 -23.33
CA ILE A 363 25.14 2.40 -24.17
C ILE A 363 24.53 1.51 -25.26
N GLN A 364 25.31 0.70 -25.98
CA GLN A 364 24.78 -0.20 -27.02
C GLN A 364 23.80 -1.24 -26.46
N LYS A 365 24.08 -1.76 -25.26
CA LYS A 365 23.20 -2.74 -24.59
C LYS A 365 21.89 -2.11 -24.16
N LEU A 366 21.92 -0.84 -23.75
CA LEU A 366 20.81 -0.19 -23.07
C LEU A 366 20.15 0.93 -23.86
N CYS A 367 20.65 1.37 -25.02
CA CYS A 367 20.13 2.52 -25.76
C CYS A 367 19.91 2.20 -27.24
N GLU A 368 18.65 1.98 -27.64
CA GLU A 368 18.21 2.01 -29.05
C GLU A 368 17.74 3.43 -29.47
N VAL A 369 17.69 4.39 -28.54
CA VAL A 369 17.07 5.72 -28.72
C VAL A 369 18.06 6.84 -28.35
N LYS A 370 17.88 8.02 -28.97
CA LYS A 370 18.67 9.26 -28.76
C LYS A 370 18.88 9.54 -27.27
N CYS A 371 20.14 9.50 -26.84
CA CYS A 371 20.56 9.97 -25.51
C CYS A 371 20.83 11.47 -25.54
N TYR A 372 20.40 12.20 -24.52
CA TYR A 372 20.79 13.60 -24.33
C TYR A 372 22.09 13.67 -23.53
N THR A 373 23.18 13.99 -24.22
CA THR A 373 24.43 14.39 -23.58
C THR A 373 24.44 15.90 -23.44
N LYS A 374 24.26 16.39 -22.21
CA LYS A 374 24.52 17.77 -21.76
C LYS A 374 23.92 18.86 -22.66
N SER A 375 22.87 19.52 -22.19
CA SER A 375 22.38 20.73 -22.86
C SER A 375 23.49 21.79 -22.88
N SER A 376 23.89 22.20 -24.09
CA SER A 376 24.75 23.37 -24.29
C SER A 376 24.02 24.70 -24.00
N ASN A 377 22.71 24.64 -23.69
CA ASN A 377 21.87 25.80 -23.39
C ASN A 377 21.19 25.59 -22.02
N GLY A 378 21.32 26.53 -21.09
CA GLY A 378 20.85 26.42 -19.70
C GLY A 378 19.34 26.26 -19.54
N ASP A 379 18.84 25.05 -19.77
CA ASP A 379 17.48 24.64 -19.43
C ASP A 379 17.46 24.27 -17.94
N ALA A 380 16.86 25.13 -17.13
CA ALA A 380 16.79 24.97 -15.68
C ALA A 380 16.18 23.63 -15.25
N SER A 381 15.31 23.03 -16.09
CA SER A 381 14.71 21.72 -15.84
C SER A 381 15.74 20.58 -15.90
N ILE A 382 16.70 20.67 -16.82
CA ILE A 382 17.78 19.67 -16.96
C ILE A 382 18.79 19.84 -15.82
N ASP A 383 19.10 21.06 -15.42
CA ASP A 383 19.99 21.32 -14.28
C ASP A 383 19.40 20.76 -12.98
N ASP A 384 18.10 20.95 -12.74
CA ASP A 384 17.38 20.38 -11.61
C ASP A 384 17.37 18.84 -11.65
N LEU A 385 17.16 18.23 -12.82
CA LEU A 385 17.20 16.78 -13.00
C LEU A 385 18.59 16.21 -12.69
N ILE A 386 19.64 16.76 -13.30
CA ILE A 386 21.01 16.26 -13.13
C ILE A 386 21.45 16.44 -11.68
N TRP A 387 21.12 17.56 -11.06
CA TRP A 387 21.37 17.78 -9.64
C TRP A 387 20.63 16.77 -8.77
N GLY A 388 19.33 16.56 -9.04
CA GLY A 388 18.50 15.61 -8.31
C GLY A 388 19.03 14.19 -8.38
N LEU A 389 19.34 13.70 -9.59
CA LEU A 389 19.96 12.38 -9.79
C LEU A 389 21.28 12.21 -9.05
N LYS A 390 22.13 13.26 -9.01
CA LYS A 390 23.35 13.24 -8.20
C LYS A 390 23.07 13.19 -6.71
N PHE A 391 22.05 13.93 -6.27
CA PHE A 391 21.66 14.00 -4.87
C PHE A 391 21.21 12.62 -4.36
N VAL A 392 20.39 11.89 -5.13
CA VAL A 392 19.89 10.54 -4.77
C VAL A 392 20.73 9.39 -5.30
N LEU A 393 21.93 9.64 -5.85
CA LEU A 393 22.71 8.62 -6.55
C LEU A 393 22.98 7.37 -5.70
N HIS A 394 23.20 7.54 -4.39
CA HIS A 394 23.44 6.46 -3.42
C HIS A 394 22.29 5.45 -3.35
N GLU A 395 21.07 5.90 -3.64
CA GLU A 395 19.88 5.06 -3.58
C GLU A 395 19.76 4.13 -4.80
N PHE A 396 20.33 4.54 -5.93
CA PHE A 396 20.18 3.85 -7.21
C PHE A 396 21.44 3.14 -7.69
N VAL A 397 22.62 3.57 -7.21
CA VAL A 397 23.91 2.98 -7.55
C VAL A 397 24.68 2.71 -6.25
N PRO A 398 24.44 1.55 -5.61
CA PRO A 398 25.04 1.22 -4.31
C PRO A 398 26.58 1.25 -4.31
N GLU A 399 27.21 1.02 -5.46
CA GLU A 399 28.66 1.09 -5.66
C GLU A 399 29.23 2.50 -5.43
N GLU A 400 28.41 3.54 -5.43
CA GLU A 400 28.80 4.93 -5.23
C GLU A 400 28.57 5.44 -3.80
N ASN A 401 27.97 4.64 -2.91
CA ASN A 401 27.62 5.07 -1.54
C ASN A 401 28.79 5.70 -0.77
N ASP A 402 29.96 5.09 -0.88
CA ASP A 402 31.16 5.56 -0.18
C ASP A 402 31.94 6.64 -0.98
N ASN A 403 31.56 6.91 -2.22
CA ASN A 403 32.26 7.83 -3.12
C ASN A 403 31.54 9.17 -3.31
N ILE A 404 30.29 9.30 -2.87
CA ILE A 404 29.51 10.53 -3.01
C ILE A 404 29.95 11.53 -1.94
N THR A 405 30.62 12.59 -2.37
CA THR A 405 31.01 13.71 -1.52
C THR A 405 30.03 14.87 -1.68
N TYR A 406 29.99 15.77 -0.70
CA TYR A 406 29.21 17.00 -0.78
C TYR A 406 29.52 17.82 -2.05
N GLU A 407 30.80 17.85 -2.45
CA GLU A 407 31.26 18.57 -3.65
C GLU A 407 30.65 18.03 -4.96
N TYR A 408 30.24 16.76 -4.98
CA TYR A 408 29.79 16.10 -6.21
C TYR A 408 28.44 16.63 -6.74
N TYR A 409 27.53 16.99 -5.84
CA TYR A 409 26.23 17.59 -6.15
C TYR A 409 26.18 19.09 -5.86
N HIS A 410 27.32 19.73 -5.56
CA HIS A 410 27.43 21.18 -5.44
C HIS A 410 27.87 21.82 -6.79
N PRO A 411 27.40 23.03 -7.16
CA PRO A 411 26.48 23.93 -6.46
C PRO A 411 25.01 23.48 -6.50
N PRO A 412 24.12 24.04 -5.63
CA PRO A 412 22.70 23.77 -5.70
C PRO A 412 22.11 24.16 -7.06
N CYS A 413 21.12 23.39 -7.51
CA CYS A 413 20.39 23.66 -8.75
C CYS A 413 19.60 24.96 -8.69
N MET A 414 19.08 25.40 -9.84
CA MET A 414 18.35 26.67 -9.94
C MET A 414 17.03 26.62 -9.20
N GLY A 415 16.29 25.51 -9.27
CA GLY A 415 15.03 25.36 -8.53
C GLY A 415 15.23 25.46 -7.03
N LEU A 416 16.26 24.80 -6.48
CA LEU A 416 16.60 24.87 -5.06
C LEU A 416 17.00 26.29 -4.63
N LYS A 417 17.81 27.00 -5.44
CA LYS A 417 18.17 28.41 -5.19
C LYS A 417 16.94 29.34 -5.20
N SER A 418 16.03 29.12 -6.14
CA SER A 418 14.78 29.88 -6.21
C SER A 418 13.91 29.63 -4.98
N ALA A 419 13.79 28.39 -4.51
CA ALA A 419 13.05 28.06 -3.29
C ALA A 419 13.67 28.70 -2.04
N LEU A 420 14.99 28.65 -1.87
CA LEU A 420 15.67 29.32 -0.77
C LEU A 420 15.39 30.83 -0.76
N THR A 421 15.42 31.46 -1.93
CA THR A 421 15.10 32.88 -2.09
C THR A 421 13.64 33.18 -1.78
N LEU A 422 12.72 32.35 -2.30
CA LEU A 422 11.27 32.48 -2.11
C LEU A 422 10.89 32.42 -0.62
N HIS A 423 11.48 31.48 0.12
CA HIS A 423 11.19 31.27 1.54
C HIS A 423 12.06 32.14 2.47
N GLY A 424 12.87 33.05 1.93
CA GLY A 424 13.73 33.95 2.71
C GLY A 424 14.81 33.23 3.53
N VAL A 425 15.20 32.03 3.13
CA VAL A 425 16.14 31.17 3.85
C VAL A 425 17.57 31.57 3.46
N ASN A 426 18.23 32.32 4.34
CA ASN A 426 19.62 32.75 4.15
C ASN A 426 20.59 31.76 4.81
N VAL A 427 20.93 30.69 4.09
CA VAL A 427 21.88 29.67 4.54
C VAL A 427 23.00 29.54 3.51
N SER A 428 24.24 29.45 3.97
CA SER A 428 25.37 29.17 3.06
C SER A 428 25.17 27.79 2.43
N PRO A 429 25.45 27.59 1.13
CA PRO A 429 25.36 26.27 0.53
C PRO A 429 26.10 25.20 1.35
N LEU A 430 27.29 25.53 1.87
CA LEU A 430 28.13 24.64 2.70
C LEU A 430 27.49 24.23 4.04
N GLU A 431 26.46 24.94 4.49
CA GLU A 431 25.71 24.68 5.72
C GLU A 431 24.41 23.92 5.46
N MET A 432 24.04 23.69 4.19
CA MET A 432 22.86 22.92 3.82
C MET A 432 23.13 21.42 3.90
N ASP A 433 22.60 20.78 4.93
CA ASP A 433 22.56 19.31 4.99
C ASP A 433 21.39 18.73 4.18
N ARG A 434 21.38 17.40 4.05
CA ARG A 434 20.34 16.67 3.32
C ARG A 434 18.96 16.80 3.97
N GLY A 435 18.89 16.98 5.28
CA GLY A 435 17.63 17.13 6.01
C GLY A 435 16.97 18.48 5.70
N MET A 436 17.75 19.55 5.62
CA MET A 436 17.24 20.86 5.22
C MET A 436 16.69 20.84 3.78
N VAL A 437 17.43 20.23 2.86
CA VAL A 437 16.99 20.02 1.47
C VAL A 437 15.69 19.21 1.42
N TYR A 438 15.59 18.15 2.23
CA TYR A 438 14.39 17.35 2.38
C TYR A 438 13.17 18.18 2.80
N TYR A 439 13.29 18.96 3.87
CA TYR A 439 12.17 19.78 4.34
C TYR A 439 11.75 20.84 3.33
N LEU A 440 12.71 21.46 2.63
CA LEU A 440 12.41 22.46 1.62
C LEU A 440 11.75 21.84 0.38
N GLY A 441 12.23 20.68 -0.08
CA GLY A 441 11.59 19.96 -1.18
C GLY A 441 10.18 19.52 -0.84
N ARG A 442 9.97 19.07 0.40
CA ARG A 442 8.64 18.70 0.92
C ARG A 442 7.71 19.92 1.01
N LEU A 443 8.21 21.10 1.38
CA LEU A 443 7.45 22.35 1.36
C LEU A 443 7.02 22.71 -0.08
N GLU A 444 7.94 22.68 -1.04
CA GLU A 444 7.63 22.92 -2.46
C GLU A 444 6.64 21.90 -3.03
N TYR A 445 6.76 20.63 -2.64
CA TYR A 445 5.81 19.60 -3.02
C TYR A 445 4.41 19.89 -2.47
N LEU A 446 4.30 20.28 -1.20
CA LEU A 446 3.02 20.64 -0.58
C LEU A 446 2.42 21.89 -1.22
N GLU A 447 3.23 22.90 -1.52
CA GLU A 447 2.77 24.12 -2.18
C GLU A 447 2.31 23.85 -3.62
N GLY A 448 3.08 23.06 -4.38
CA GLY A 448 2.69 22.59 -5.71
C GLY A 448 1.40 21.79 -5.68
N THR A 449 1.26 20.90 -4.70
CA THR A 449 0.03 20.12 -4.48
C THR A 449 -1.16 21.03 -4.16
N SER A 450 -0.97 22.01 -3.28
CA SER A 450 -1.99 23.01 -2.93
C SER A 450 -2.49 23.78 -4.16
N ARG A 451 -1.57 24.21 -5.04
CA ARG A 451 -1.92 24.87 -6.32
C ARG A 451 -2.68 23.93 -7.26
N LEU A 452 -2.24 22.67 -7.39
CA LEU A 452 -2.91 21.66 -8.20
C LEU A 452 -4.34 21.37 -7.71
N VAL A 453 -4.53 21.27 -6.39
CA VAL A 453 -5.86 21.10 -5.79
C VAL A 453 -6.76 22.25 -6.19
N ARG A 454 -6.29 23.49 -6.04
CA ARG A 454 -7.04 24.67 -6.50
C ARG A 454 -7.41 24.58 -7.98
N THR A 455 -6.45 24.32 -8.87
CA THR A 455 -6.75 24.21 -10.31
C THR A 455 -7.76 23.10 -10.60
N CYS A 456 -7.69 21.99 -9.86
CA CYS A 456 -8.68 20.91 -9.98
C CYS A 456 -10.07 21.36 -9.52
N PHE A 457 -10.16 22.07 -8.40
CA PHE A 457 -11.40 22.63 -7.87
C PHE A 457 -12.00 23.68 -8.82
N GLU A 458 -11.17 24.58 -9.35
CA GLU A 458 -11.59 25.58 -10.34
C GLU A 458 -12.13 24.93 -11.61
N LYS A 459 -11.44 23.91 -12.15
CA LYS A 459 -11.90 23.17 -13.33
C LYS A 459 -13.21 22.41 -13.06
N ALA A 460 -13.27 21.68 -11.94
CA ALA A 460 -14.39 20.81 -11.64
C ALA A 460 -15.63 21.59 -11.16
N PHE A 461 -15.44 22.68 -10.42
CA PHE A 461 -16.51 23.35 -9.68
C PHE A 461 -16.55 24.87 -9.88
N GLY A 462 -15.60 25.48 -10.59
CA GLY A 462 -15.55 26.93 -10.79
C GLY A 462 -16.86 27.52 -11.34
N HIS A 463 -17.57 26.76 -12.18
CA HIS A 463 -18.89 27.11 -12.70
C HIS A 463 -20.01 27.12 -11.64
N ARG A 464 -19.87 26.33 -10.57
CA ARG A 464 -20.84 26.23 -9.47
C ARG A 464 -20.55 27.18 -8.31
N VAL A 465 -19.30 27.61 -8.17
CA VAL A 465 -18.88 28.58 -7.14
C VAL A 465 -18.75 30.00 -7.71
N SER A 466 -19.46 30.31 -8.80
CA SER A 466 -19.55 31.64 -9.42
C SER A 466 -18.19 32.32 -9.68
N GLN A 467 -17.17 31.56 -10.08
CA GLN A 467 -15.80 32.08 -10.30
C GLN A 467 -15.18 32.81 -9.10
N ILE A 468 -15.63 32.51 -7.87
CA ILE A 468 -15.10 33.13 -6.64
C ILE A 468 -13.58 32.90 -6.46
N GLY A 469 -13.01 31.93 -7.17
CA GLY A 469 -11.58 31.67 -7.23
C GLY A 469 -10.75 32.86 -7.70
N GLU A 470 -11.29 33.77 -8.51
CA GLU A 470 -10.57 35.00 -8.91
C GLU A 470 -10.37 35.97 -7.74
N LEU A 471 -11.23 35.89 -6.72
CA LEU A 471 -11.24 36.79 -5.56
C LEU A 471 -10.47 36.23 -4.36
N ILE A 472 -10.19 34.93 -4.36
CA ILE A 472 -9.49 34.25 -3.28
C ILE A 472 -8.12 33.84 -3.78
N GLN A 473 -7.08 34.57 -3.40
CA GLN A 473 -5.70 34.26 -3.80
C GLN A 473 -5.11 33.10 -2.99
N ASP A 474 -5.58 32.87 -1.76
CA ASP A 474 -5.11 31.78 -0.92
C ASP A 474 -5.80 30.44 -1.27
N ASN A 475 -5.00 29.40 -1.52
CA ASN A 475 -5.51 28.10 -1.96
C ASN A 475 -6.31 27.36 -0.86
N LEU A 476 -5.93 27.53 0.40
CA LEU A 476 -6.60 26.90 1.54
C LEU A 476 -7.96 27.56 1.77
N VAL A 477 -8.00 28.90 1.79
CA VAL A 477 -9.24 29.67 1.89
C VAL A 477 -10.16 29.35 0.72
N TYR A 478 -9.62 29.22 -0.50
CA TYR A 478 -10.42 28.84 -1.67
C TYR A 478 -11.04 27.45 -1.53
N ALA A 479 -10.27 26.46 -1.05
CA ALA A 479 -10.77 25.12 -0.81
C ALA A 479 -11.85 25.07 0.29
N GLN A 480 -11.64 25.81 1.39
CA GLN A 480 -12.59 25.90 2.51
C GLN A 480 -13.90 26.57 2.07
N VAL A 481 -13.82 27.69 1.35
CA VAL A 481 -14.98 28.38 0.79
C VAL A 481 -15.72 27.50 -0.24
N SER A 482 -14.98 26.82 -1.11
CA SER A 482 -15.56 25.89 -2.09
C SER A 482 -16.28 24.73 -1.39
N ALA A 483 -15.70 24.17 -0.33
CA ALA A 483 -16.33 23.13 0.46
C ALA A 483 -17.60 23.62 1.17
N LEU A 484 -17.58 24.83 1.74
CA LEU A 484 -18.75 25.46 2.37
C LEU A 484 -19.93 25.63 1.39
N ILE A 485 -19.63 25.98 0.13
CA ILE A 485 -20.64 26.16 -0.94
C ILE A 485 -21.15 24.80 -1.44
N LEU A 486 -20.24 23.86 -1.72
CA LEU A 486 -20.56 22.57 -2.36
C LEU A 486 -21.11 21.53 -1.39
N VAL A 487 -20.78 21.63 -0.10
CA VAL A 487 -21.14 20.67 0.96
C VAL A 487 -21.66 21.43 2.20
N PRO A 488 -22.87 22.01 2.12
CA PRO A 488 -23.41 22.87 3.17
C PRO A 488 -23.61 22.16 4.51
N ASP A 489 -23.78 20.83 4.47
CA ASP A 489 -24.01 19.97 5.65
C ASP A 489 -22.71 19.48 6.31
N SER A 490 -21.54 19.88 5.80
CA SER A 490 -20.28 19.58 6.48
C SER A 490 -20.17 20.39 7.77
N HIS A 491 -19.93 19.71 8.90
CA HIS A 491 -19.81 20.32 10.23
C HIS A 491 -18.52 21.16 10.43
N HIS A 492 -17.96 21.75 9.36
CA HIS A 492 -16.84 22.66 9.48
C HIS A 492 -17.35 24.10 9.69
N GLU A 493 -17.13 24.62 10.89
CA GLU A 493 -17.22 26.05 11.19
C GLU A 493 -16.03 26.77 10.52
N PHE A 494 -16.16 27.04 9.22
CA PHE A 494 -15.33 28.06 8.60
C PHE A 494 -15.95 29.42 8.94
N ASP A 495 -15.23 30.21 9.72
CA ASP A 495 -15.68 31.53 10.15
C ASP A 495 -15.59 32.52 8.99
N LEU A 496 -16.75 32.92 8.47
CA LEU A 496 -16.87 33.89 7.39
C LEU A 496 -16.37 35.28 7.79
N GLU A 497 -16.22 35.56 9.10
CA GLU A 497 -15.65 36.81 9.60
C GLU A 497 -14.16 36.95 9.26
N GLN A 498 -13.50 35.86 8.86
CA GLN A 498 -12.11 35.88 8.38
C GLN A 498 -11.98 36.35 6.92
N LEU A 499 -13.10 36.52 6.21
CA LEU A 499 -13.12 37.02 4.84
C LEU A 499 -13.38 38.53 4.81
N SER A 500 -12.96 39.20 3.73
CA SER A 500 -13.43 40.57 3.49
C SER A 500 -14.96 40.57 3.31
N VAL A 501 -15.61 41.67 3.70
CA VAL A 501 -17.07 41.83 3.61
C VAL A 501 -17.58 41.53 2.20
N ASP A 502 -16.93 42.08 1.18
CA ASP A 502 -17.25 41.85 -0.24
C ASP A 502 -17.14 40.37 -0.65
N LEU A 503 -16.18 39.64 -0.07
CA LEU A 503 -15.98 38.23 -0.36
C LEU A 503 -17.01 37.37 0.37
N ALA A 504 -17.30 37.67 1.64
CA ALA A 504 -18.32 36.99 2.43
C ALA A 504 -19.71 37.09 1.77
N GLU A 505 -20.08 38.28 1.27
CA GLU A 505 -21.33 38.48 0.53
C GLU A 505 -21.42 37.59 -0.72
N LYS A 506 -20.35 37.50 -1.50
CA LYS A 506 -20.29 36.63 -2.68
C LYS A 506 -20.31 35.14 -2.34
N VAL A 507 -19.72 34.73 -1.21
CA VAL A 507 -19.82 33.34 -0.71
C VAL A 507 -21.28 33.01 -0.38
N VAL A 508 -21.99 33.92 0.30
CA VAL A 508 -23.40 33.74 0.64
C VAL A 508 -24.26 33.66 -0.63
N GLU A 509 -24.01 34.52 -1.62
CA GLU A 509 -24.69 34.49 -2.91
C GLU A 509 -24.47 33.15 -3.63
N ALA A 510 -23.21 32.70 -3.75
CA ALA A 510 -22.87 31.44 -4.39
C ALA A 510 -23.49 30.23 -3.67
N LYS A 511 -23.53 30.24 -2.33
CA LYS A 511 -24.19 29.20 -1.52
C LYS A 511 -25.69 29.13 -1.81
N ASN A 512 -26.35 30.27 -1.93
CA ASN A 512 -27.78 30.34 -2.25
C ASN A 512 -28.07 29.84 -3.68
N VAL A 513 -27.21 30.18 -4.65
CA VAL A 513 -27.30 29.69 -6.03
C VAL A 513 -27.15 28.17 -6.07
N ALA A 514 -26.11 27.62 -5.45
CA ALA A 514 -25.87 26.17 -5.40
C ALA A 514 -27.04 25.39 -4.77
N ALA A 515 -27.58 25.89 -3.66
CA ALA A 515 -28.75 25.30 -3.00
C ALA A 515 -30.00 25.33 -3.89
N SER A 516 -30.17 26.39 -4.69
CA SER A 516 -31.29 26.52 -5.62
C SER A 516 -31.20 25.53 -6.79
N GLU A 517 -30.01 25.30 -7.34
CA GLU A 517 -29.77 24.32 -8.41
C GLU A 517 -30.03 22.88 -7.93
N GLU A 518 -29.62 22.56 -6.70
CA GLU A 518 -29.87 21.25 -6.12
C GLU A 518 -31.37 20.98 -5.90
N ALA A 519 -32.11 22.01 -5.46
CA ALA A 519 -33.56 21.95 -5.31
C ALA A 519 -34.29 21.76 -6.66
N ILE A 520 -33.79 22.40 -7.72
CA ILE A 520 -34.30 22.24 -9.09
C ILE A 520 -34.03 20.80 -9.58
N ASN A 521 -32.81 20.29 -9.43
CA ASN A 521 -32.46 18.93 -9.84
C ASN A 521 -33.26 17.85 -9.09
N LYS A 522 -33.50 18.01 -7.79
CA LYS A 522 -34.37 17.13 -6.99
C LYS A 522 -35.82 17.15 -7.49
N LYS A 523 -36.35 18.33 -7.88
CA LYS A 523 -37.70 18.45 -8.48
C LYS A 523 -37.79 17.80 -9.86
N THR A 524 -36.76 17.91 -10.69
CA THR A 524 -36.71 17.32 -12.03
C THR A 524 -36.63 15.79 -11.97
N LYS A 525 -35.87 15.20 -11.04
CA LYS A 525 -35.84 13.74 -10.78
C LYS A 525 -37.20 13.19 -10.33
N LYS A 526 -37.93 13.93 -9.50
CA LYS A 526 -39.29 13.54 -9.05
C LYS A 526 -40.33 13.58 -10.18
N LYS A 527 -40.09 14.39 -11.22
CA LYS A 527 -40.97 14.56 -12.38
C LYS A 527 -40.68 13.52 -13.49
N THR A 528 -39.42 13.14 -13.68
CA THR A 528 -38.98 12.15 -14.69
C THR A 528 -39.20 10.70 -14.26
N GLY A 529 -39.16 10.38 -12.95
CA GLY A 529 -39.52 9.05 -12.43
C GLY A 529 -40.98 8.62 -12.65
N LYS A 530 -41.84 9.48 -13.23
CA LYS A 530 -43.25 9.19 -13.53
C LYS A 530 -43.56 9.07 -15.04
N MET A 531 -42.58 9.24 -15.92
CA MET A 531 -42.73 9.05 -17.36
C MET A 531 -41.57 8.21 -17.88
N ALA A 532 -41.83 6.93 -18.15
CA ALA A 532 -40.94 6.13 -18.97
C ALA A 532 -41.51 5.99 -20.39
N VAL A 533 -40.60 6.06 -21.36
CA VAL A 533 -40.70 5.65 -22.78
C VAL A 533 -41.23 6.70 -23.78
N GLN A 534 -40.34 7.57 -24.27
CA GLN A 534 -39.90 7.61 -25.69
C GLN A 534 -38.97 8.81 -25.96
N ASN A 535 -38.03 8.58 -26.88
CA ASN A 535 -37.12 9.50 -27.58
C ASN A 535 -35.74 9.78 -26.97
N VAL A 536 -34.78 9.55 -27.86
CA VAL A 536 -33.34 9.81 -27.76
C VAL A 536 -33.10 11.31 -27.75
N GLU A 537 -32.47 11.80 -26.69
CA GLU A 537 -31.75 13.08 -26.72
C GLU A 537 -30.57 13.02 -25.74
N LYS A 538 -29.43 13.54 -26.18
CA LYS A 538 -28.17 13.60 -25.43
C LYS A 538 -28.37 14.45 -24.17
N THR A 539 -28.36 13.84 -23.00
CA THR A 539 -28.37 14.52 -21.71
C THR A 539 -26.98 14.55 -21.06
N ALA A 540 -26.69 15.69 -20.43
CA ALA A 540 -25.49 16.03 -19.67
C ALA A 540 -25.16 15.02 -18.54
N PRO A 541 -23.89 14.93 -18.07
CA PRO A 541 -23.49 13.89 -17.13
C PRO A 541 -24.22 13.99 -15.78
N GLU A 542 -24.79 12.86 -15.35
CA GLU A 542 -25.38 12.71 -14.02
C GLU A 542 -24.30 12.55 -12.94
N VAL A 543 -24.60 13.07 -11.74
CA VAL A 543 -23.73 13.11 -10.56
C VAL A 543 -24.48 12.55 -9.35
N TYR A 544 -23.80 11.74 -8.53
CA TYR A 544 -24.29 11.23 -7.25
C TYR A 544 -23.30 11.56 -6.13
N LEU A 545 -23.80 12.05 -5.00
CA LEU A 545 -23.07 12.28 -3.75
C LEU A 545 -23.60 11.29 -2.70
N ASN A 546 -22.71 10.56 -2.03
CA ASN A 546 -23.03 9.74 -0.86
C ASN A 546 -22.17 10.21 0.32
N THR A 547 -22.80 10.46 1.46
CA THR A 547 -22.19 10.76 2.76
C THR A 547 -22.50 9.62 3.74
N GLU A 548 -21.48 9.04 4.36
CA GLU A 548 -21.62 8.06 5.43
C GLU A 548 -20.92 8.56 6.70
N VAL A 549 -21.61 8.45 7.84
CA VAL A 549 -21.09 8.77 9.18
C VAL A 549 -20.95 7.44 9.93
N MET A 550 -19.72 7.05 10.27
CA MET A 550 -19.48 5.85 11.08
C MET A 550 -19.40 6.22 12.56
N GLY A 551 -20.24 5.59 13.39
CA GLY A 551 -20.32 5.85 14.82
C GLY A 551 -19.96 4.65 15.70
N SER A 552 -19.28 4.96 16.81
CA SER A 552 -19.14 4.26 18.12
C SER A 552 -17.98 3.27 18.37
N ILE A 553 -16.99 3.73 19.18
CA ILE A 553 -16.21 3.13 20.31
C ILE A 553 -15.22 4.25 20.78
N PRO A 554 -14.79 4.35 22.07
CA PRO A 554 -14.53 5.64 22.72
C PRO A 554 -13.12 6.18 22.46
N PHE A 555 -12.90 6.71 21.27
CA PHE A 555 -11.90 7.72 20.93
C PHE A 555 -12.55 8.59 19.85
N GLN A 556 -12.69 9.90 20.08
CA GLN A 556 -13.38 10.79 19.13
C GLN A 556 -12.51 11.00 17.88
N TRP A 557 -12.72 10.16 16.88
CA TRP A 557 -12.31 10.41 15.50
C TRP A 557 -13.53 10.88 14.71
N GLN A 558 -13.44 12.04 14.05
CA GLN A 558 -14.43 12.47 13.06
C GLN A 558 -13.74 12.49 11.69
N SER A 559 -14.35 11.84 10.69
CA SER A 559 -13.85 11.82 9.32
C SER A 559 -14.98 12.17 8.36
N ILE A 560 -14.74 13.06 7.40
CA ILE A 560 -15.69 13.36 6.31
C ILE A 560 -15.12 12.81 5.01
N LYS A 561 -15.85 11.89 4.38
CA LYS A 561 -15.51 11.27 3.09
C LYS A 561 -16.38 11.88 1.99
N LEU A 562 -15.76 12.51 1.00
CA LEU A 562 -16.46 13.05 -0.18
C LEU A 562 -16.12 12.20 -1.40
N THR A 563 -17.12 11.47 -1.91
CA THR A 563 -17.00 10.64 -3.12
C THR A 563 -17.84 11.26 -4.24
N TYR A 564 -17.23 11.50 -5.40
CA TYR A 564 -17.92 12.06 -6.57
C TYR A 564 -17.84 11.09 -7.77
N TYR A 565 -18.92 11.02 -8.54
CA TYR A 565 -19.00 10.26 -9.79
C TYR A 565 -19.15 11.21 -10.98
N VAL A 566 -18.20 11.18 -11.91
CA VAL A 566 -18.33 11.80 -13.24
C VAL A 566 -18.65 10.68 -14.22
N SER A 567 -19.72 10.84 -15.00
CA SER A 567 -20.25 9.81 -15.92
C SER A 567 -19.60 9.84 -17.32
N ASP A 568 -18.50 10.58 -17.50
CA ASP A 568 -17.73 10.63 -18.73
C ASP A 568 -16.52 9.67 -18.64
N PRO A 569 -16.38 8.67 -19.53
CA PRO A 569 -15.23 7.76 -19.51
C PRO A 569 -13.86 8.44 -19.71
N SER A 570 -13.83 9.72 -20.10
CA SER A 570 -12.61 10.48 -20.39
C SER A 570 -12.12 11.41 -19.25
N GLU A 571 -12.87 11.57 -18.15
CA GLU A 571 -12.45 12.40 -17.01
C GLU A 571 -12.27 11.62 -15.69
N LEU A 572 -11.14 11.86 -15.02
CA LEU A 572 -10.67 11.23 -13.79
C LEU A 572 -11.73 11.17 -12.66
N ARG A 573 -11.95 9.97 -12.09
CA ARG A 573 -12.53 9.84 -10.75
C ARG A 573 -11.53 10.35 -9.71
N LYS A 574 -11.93 11.33 -8.90
CA LYS A 574 -11.15 11.82 -7.74
C LYS A 574 -11.96 11.64 -6.47
N THR A 575 -11.37 11.03 -5.45
CA THR A 575 -11.97 10.84 -4.12
C THR A 575 -11.19 11.67 -3.11
N TRP A 576 -11.88 12.41 -2.25
CA TRP A 576 -11.26 13.31 -1.27
C TRP A 576 -11.59 12.84 0.15
N LEU A 577 -10.58 12.72 1.01
CA LEU A 577 -10.74 12.35 2.43
C LEU A 577 -10.20 13.48 3.32
N CYS A 578 -11.02 13.94 4.27
CA CYS A 578 -10.63 14.92 5.28
C CYS A 578 -10.75 14.27 6.67
N GLN A 579 -9.66 14.26 7.45
CA GLN A 579 -9.61 13.69 8.81
C GLN A 579 -9.22 14.75 9.84
N THR A 580 -9.86 14.73 11.01
CA THR A 580 -9.52 15.53 12.20
C THR A 580 -8.87 14.65 13.27
N ILE A 581 -7.74 15.11 13.82
CA ILE A 581 -7.06 14.50 14.99
C ILE A 581 -7.08 15.51 16.14
N SER A 582 -7.51 15.07 17.32
CA SER A 582 -7.51 15.84 18.57
C SER A 582 -6.65 15.10 19.59
N ASP A 583 -5.50 15.68 19.94
CA ASP A 583 -4.72 15.27 21.11
C ASP A 583 -4.69 16.41 22.14
N TYR A 584 -4.76 16.04 23.41
CA TYR A 584 -4.95 16.91 24.57
C TYR A 584 -4.09 18.20 24.54
N GLY A 585 -4.75 19.35 24.33
CA GLY A 585 -4.22 20.67 24.68
C GLY A 585 -3.55 21.50 23.56
N GLN A 586 -3.69 21.14 22.29
CA GLN A 586 -3.23 21.95 21.15
C GLN A 586 -4.36 22.26 20.14
N PRO A 587 -4.24 23.34 19.32
CA PRO A 587 -5.28 23.71 18.35
C PRO A 587 -5.44 22.64 17.24
N CYS A 588 -6.68 22.51 16.75
CA CYS A 588 -7.12 21.50 15.77
C CYS A 588 -6.24 21.46 14.51
N VAL A 589 -5.84 20.24 14.09
CA VAL A 589 -5.04 19.98 12.89
C VAL A 589 -5.94 19.47 11.76
N TYR A 590 -5.83 20.07 10.57
CA TYR A 590 -6.54 19.66 9.36
C TYR A 590 -5.62 18.83 8.45
N SER A 591 -6.10 17.68 7.96
CA SER A 591 -5.37 16.86 6.99
C SER A 591 -6.22 16.64 5.73
N ILE A 592 -5.70 17.06 4.56
CA ILE A 592 -6.29 16.82 3.24
C ILE A 592 -5.51 15.68 2.58
N LEU A 593 -6.16 14.53 2.39
CA LEU A 593 -5.59 13.39 1.68
C LEU A 593 -6.09 13.37 0.23
N LEU A 594 -5.18 13.61 -0.71
CA LEU A 594 -5.37 13.27 -2.13
C LEU A 594 -5.15 11.76 -2.30
N SER A 595 -6.08 11.06 -2.96
CA SER A 595 -6.09 9.59 -3.07
C SER A 595 -5.01 8.97 -4.00
N ASP A 596 -3.87 9.64 -4.16
CA ASP A 596 -2.77 9.21 -5.03
C ASP A 596 -1.52 8.74 -4.27
N GLN A 597 -1.60 8.53 -2.94
CA GLN A 597 -0.51 7.99 -2.13
C GLN A 597 -0.96 6.78 -1.27
N PRO A 598 -0.07 5.80 -1.00
CA PRO A 598 -0.37 4.61 -0.19
C PRO A 598 -0.70 4.99 1.26
N ALA A 599 -1.51 4.13 1.92
CA ALA A 599 -2.19 4.41 3.18
C ALA A 599 -1.30 4.53 4.44
N ASN A 600 0.03 4.63 4.29
CA ASN A 600 0.95 4.83 5.40
C ASN A 600 1.74 6.12 5.19
N MET A 601 1.58 7.05 6.13
CA MET A 601 2.23 8.37 6.25
C MET A 601 1.73 9.49 5.33
N VAL A 602 0.63 10.14 5.71
CA VAL A 602 0.44 11.57 5.45
C VAL A 602 -0.27 12.20 6.66
N SER A 603 0.47 12.97 7.45
CA SER A 603 -0.08 14.03 8.31
C SER A 603 0.49 15.33 7.78
N ALA A 604 -0.37 16.26 7.37
CA ALA A 604 0.01 17.63 7.12
C ALA A 604 -0.13 18.41 8.44
N CYS A 605 0.94 19.07 8.88
CA CYS A 605 0.86 20.10 9.91
C CYS A 605 1.01 21.46 9.22
N ILE A 606 -0.02 22.30 9.27
CA ILE A 606 0.12 23.74 9.08
C ILE A 606 0.13 24.33 10.48
N ALA A 607 1.31 24.73 10.96
CA ALA A 607 1.44 25.50 12.19
C ALA A 607 1.49 26.98 11.81
N THR A 608 0.47 27.75 12.19
CA THR A 608 0.54 29.21 12.14
C THR A 608 1.22 29.69 13.42
N GLN A 609 2.42 30.28 13.32
CA GLN A 609 2.99 31.08 14.42
C GLN A 609 2.22 32.40 14.49
N LEU A 610 1.38 32.56 15.51
CA LEU A 610 0.98 33.89 15.99
C LEU A 610 2.15 34.44 16.80
N HIS A 611 2.92 35.37 16.22
CA HIS A 611 3.81 36.23 16.99
C HIS A 611 2.95 37.25 17.75
N GLU A 612 3.20 37.40 19.06
CA GLU A 612 2.87 38.63 19.81
C GLU A 612 3.52 39.85 19.16
#